data_AF-X1K2Y3-F1
#
_entry.id   AF-X1K2Y3-F1
#
_cell.length_a   1.000
_cell.length_b   1.000
_cell.length_c   1.000
_cell.angle_alpha   90.00
_cell.angle_beta   90.00
_cell.angle_gamma   90.00
#
_symmetry.space_group_name_H-M   'P 1'
#
loop_
_entity.id
_entity.type
_entity.pdbx_description
1 polymer ?
#
loop_
_entity_poly.entity_id
_entity_poly.type
_entity_poly.pdbx_seq_one_letter_code
_entity_poly.pdbx_strand_id
1 'polypeptide(L)'
;MKKITLLVILTLAILIGVTVGIITFFEYKKVEKEELISNVTEDISISATKNLTITIIYDNNPYNEELETRWGFSCLVEGLEKTILFDVGGEGSVLLKNMEKLKID
;
A
#
# COMPACT_ATOMS: atom_id res chain seq x y z
N MET A 1 -16.71 45.05 -45.35
CA MET A 1 -15.51 44.92 -44.49
C MET A 1 -15.86 44.79 -43.01
N LYS A 2 -16.47 45.79 -42.35
CA LYS A 2 -16.79 45.75 -40.89
C LYS A 2 -17.63 44.54 -40.42
N LYS A 3 -18.61 44.09 -41.20
CA LYS A 3 -19.45 42.91 -40.87
C LYS A 3 -18.69 41.58 -40.88
N ILE A 4 -17.71 41.44 -41.77
CA ILE A 4 -16.87 40.22 -41.87
C ILE A 4 -15.91 40.16 -40.68
N THR A 5 -15.28 41.28 -40.33
CA THR A 5 -14.41 41.38 -39.15
C THR A 5 -15.15 41.04 -37.85
N LEU A 6 -16.40 41.50 -37.69
CA LEU A 6 -17.23 41.16 -36.53
C LEU A 6 -17.54 39.66 -36.44
N LEU A 7 -17.85 39.01 -37.58
CA LEU A 7 -18.12 37.57 -37.63
C LEU A 7 -16.88 36.75 -37.21
N VAL A 8 -15.69 37.14 -37.68
CA VAL A 8 -14.43 36.48 -37.34
C VAL A 8 -14.10 36.61 -35.86
N ILE A 9 -14.33 37.77 -35.25
CA ILE A 9 -14.11 37.97 -33.81
C ILE A 9 -15.06 37.10 -33.00
N LEU A 10 -16.32 36.96 -33.41
CA LEU A 10 -17.31 36.16 -32.71
C LEU A 10 -16.95 34.67 -32.70
N THR A 11 -16.48 34.13 -33.84
CA THR A 11 -16.09 32.72 -33.93
C THR A 11 -14.83 32.41 -33.13
N LEU A 12 -13.86 33.34 -33.11
CA LEU A 12 -12.67 33.23 -32.25
C LEU A 12 -13.04 33.25 -30.77
N ALA A 13 -13.95 34.13 -30.35
CA ALA A 13 -14.41 34.20 -28.95
C ALA A 13 -15.11 32.91 -28.51
N ILE A 14 -15.96 32.33 -29.36
CA ILE A 14 -16.63 31.05 -29.09
C ILE A 14 -15.61 29.92 -28.98
N LEU A 15 -14.62 29.86 -29.89
CA LEU A 15 -13.60 28.83 -29.88
C LEU A 15 -12.77 28.87 -28.58
N ILE A 16 -12.38 30.06 -28.14
CA ILE A 16 -11.64 30.27 -26.89
C ILE A 16 -12.49 29.85 -25.68
N GLY A 17 -13.77 30.21 -25.65
CA GLY A 17 -14.67 29.80 -24.57
C GLY A 17 -14.80 28.28 -24.45
N VAL A 18 -14.90 27.59 -25.59
CA VAL A 18 -14.98 26.12 -25.63
C VAL A 18 -13.67 25.48 -25.18
N THR A 19 -12.50 25.97 -25.63
CA THR A 19 -11.21 25.38 -25.22
C THR A 19 -10.96 25.55 -23.73
N VAL A 20 -11.27 26.71 -23.15
CA VAL A 20 -11.17 26.94 -21.69
C VAL A 20 -12.15 26.04 -20.93
N GLY A 21 -13.39 25.90 -21.40
CA GLY A 21 -14.38 25.01 -20.79
C GLY A 21 -13.92 23.54 -20.80
N ILE A 22 -13.31 23.09 -21.90
CA ILE A 22 -12.76 21.73 -22.00
C ILE A 22 -11.59 21.53 -21.03
N ILE A 23 -10.63 22.45 -21.00
CA ILE A 23 -9.46 22.35 -20.11
C ILE A 23 -9.92 22.29 -18.66
N THR A 24 -10.77 23.23 -18.24
CA THR A 24 -11.28 23.29 -16.86
C THR A 24 -12.06 22.02 -16.48
N PHE A 25 -12.88 21.48 -17.39
CA PHE A 25 -13.61 20.22 -17.16
C PHE A 25 -12.67 19.01 -17.02
N PHE A 26 -11.64 18.91 -17.86
CA PHE A 26 -10.67 17.82 -17.76
C PHE A 26 -9.78 17.93 -16.51
N GLU A 27 -9.35 19.14 -16.14
CA GLU A 27 -8.60 19.41 -14.92
C GLU A 27 -9.42 19.02 -13.69
N TYR A 28 -10.70 19.42 -13.66
CA TYR A 28 -11.64 19.05 -12.59
C TYR A 28 -11.77 17.53 -12.45
N LYS A 29 -11.99 16.83 -13.56
CA LYS A 29 -12.13 15.36 -13.56
C LYS A 29 -10.82 14.64 -13.20
N LYS A 30 -9.67 15.26 -13.48
CA LYS A 30 -8.35 14.73 -13.11
C LYS A 30 -8.14 14.83 -11.60
N VAL A 31 -8.44 15.98 -10.99
CA VAL A 31 -8.31 16.22 -9.55
C VAL A 31 -9.18 15.25 -8.74
N GLU A 32 -10.45 15.07 -9.12
CA GLU A 32 -11.37 14.14 -8.43
C GLU A 32 -10.84 12.69 -8.43
N LYS A 33 -10.22 12.26 -9.54
CA LYS A 33 -9.64 10.91 -9.67
C LYS A 33 -8.33 10.77 -8.87
N GLU A 34 -7.48 11.80 -8.85
CA GLU A 34 -6.22 11.78 -8.09
C GLU A 34 -6.46 11.85 -6.57
N GLU A 35 -7.49 12.60 -6.15
CA GLU A 35 -7.97 12.63 -4.76
C GLU A 35 -8.59 11.28 -4.34
N LEU A 36 -9.37 10.64 -5.21
CA LEU A 36 -9.88 9.30 -4.94
C LEU A 36 -8.77 8.24 -4.84
N ILE A 37 -7.78 8.29 -5.76
CA ILE A 37 -6.68 7.32 -5.76
C ILE A 37 -5.80 7.49 -4.53
N SER A 38 -5.40 8.73 -4.18
CA SER A 38 -4.54 9.00 -3.01
C SER A 38 -5.17 8.51 -1.71
N ASN A 39 -6.43 8.87 -1.44
CA ASN A 39 -7.15 8.47 -0.24
C ASN A 39 -7.37 6.94 -0.16
N VAL A 40 -7.62 6.27 -1.28
CA VAL A 40 -7.82 4.81 -1.32
C VAL A 40 -6.50 4.05 -1.11
N THR A 41 -5.38 4.50 -1.69
CA THR A 41 -4.09 3.79 -1.53
C THR A 41 -3.47 3.93 -0.14
N GLU A 42 -3.60 5.10 0.50
CA GLU A 42 -2.98 5.35 1.80
C GLU A 42 -3.74 4.65 2.94
N ASP A 43 -5.08 4.72 2.93
CA ASP A 43 -5.91 4.07 3.95
C ASP A 43 -5.92 2.55 3.84
N ILE A 44 -5.91 1.96 2.63
CA ILE A 44 -5.88 0.49 2.47
C ILE A 44 -4.51 -0.07 2.87
N SER A 45 -3.42 0.59 2.49
CA SER A 45 -2.05 0.17 2.81
C SER A 45 -1.77 0.17 4.32
N ILE A 46 -2.17 1.25 5.01
CA ILE A 46 -1.93 1.40 6.45
C ILE A 46 -2.94 0.59 7.24
N SER A 47 -4.23 0.55 6.87
CA SER A 47 -5.23 -0.24 7.59
C SER A 47 -4.97 -1.75 7.50
N ALA A 48 -4.49 -2.25 6.36
CA ALA A 48 -4.18 -3.67 6.21
C ALA A 48 -2.96 -4.11 7.05
N THR A 49 -2.01 -3.20 7.29
CA THR A 49 -0.78 -3.49 8.04
C THR A 49 -0.83 -3.07 9.51
N LYS A 50 -1.79 -2.22 9.91
CA LYS A 50 -1.94 -1.72 11.28
C LYS A 50 -2.04 -2.81 12.35
N ASN A 51 -2.56 -3.98 11.97
CA ASN A 51 -2.71 -5.13 12.87
C ASN A 51 -1.68 -6.25 12.59
N LEU A 52 -0.78 -6.08 11.62
CA LEU A 52 0.19 -7.10 11.23
C LEU A 52 1.27 -7.23 12.32
N THR A 53 1.41 -8.43 12.88
CA THR A 53 2.48 -8.78 13.82
C THR A 53 3.34 -9.87 13.20
N ILE A 54 4.67 -9.69 13.25
CA ILE A 54 5.64 -10.69 12.82
C ILE A 54 6.50 -11.06 14.02
N THR A 55 6.38 -12.30 14.47
CA THR A 55 7.13 -12.84 15.60
C THR A 55 8.21 -13.78 15.08
N ILE A 56 9.49 -13.42 15.25
CA ILE A 56 10.62 -14.30 14.88
C ILE A 56 10.68 -15.46 15.87
N ILE A 57 10.61 -16.69 15.36
CA ILE A 57 10.65 -17.93 16.15
C ILE A 57 12.04 -18.56 16.09
N TYR A 58 12.68 -18.49 14.92
CA TYR A 58 13.97 -19.13 14.65
C TYR A 58 14.84 -18.14 13.88
N ASP A 59 16.05 -17.86 14.38
CA ASP A 59 17.04 -17.03 13.70
C ASP A 59 18.46 -17.45 14.10
N ASN A 60 19.44 -17.03 13.30
CA ASN A 60 20.86 -17.27 13.57
C ASN A 60 21.49 -16.22 14.50
N ASN A 61 20.80 -15.11 14.79
CA ASN A 61 21.30 -14.06 15.67
C ASN A 61 20.63 -14.13 17.05
N PRO A 62 21.40 -14.09 18.15
CA PRO A 62 20.82 -14.04 19.49
C PRO A 62 20.19 -12.66 19.74
N TYR A 63 18.93 -12.66 20.13
CA TYR A 63 18.18 -11.46 20.53
C TYR A 63 17.44 -11.67 21.85
N ASN A 64 16.70 -12.78 21.96
CA ASN A 64 16.08 -13.22 23.19
C ASN A 64 16.86 -14.42 23.76
N GLU A 65 17.42 -14.27 24.97
CA GLU A 65 18.23 -15.29 25.63
C GLU A 65 17.46 -16.58 25.97
N GLU A 66 16.13 -16.53 25.98
CA GLU A 66 15.28 -17.70 26.20
C GLU A 66 15.11 -18.56 24.93
N LEU A 67 15.45 -18.02 23.76
CA LEU A 67 15.33 -18.70 22.47
C LEU A 67 16.67 -19.28 22.02
N GLU A 68 16.60 -20.46 21.43
CA GLU A 68 17.77 -21.16 20.90
C GLU A 68 18.02 -20.73 19.45
N THR A 69 19.28 -20.38 19.15
CA THR A 69 19.71 -19.94 17.80
C THR A 69 20.36 -21.06 17.02
N ARG A 70 20.16 -21.04 15.70
CA ARG A 70 20.75 -21.97 14.72
C ARG A 70 20.72 -21.34 13.34
N TRP A 71 21.45 -21.91 12.38
CA TRP A 71 21.32 -21.51 10.98
C TRP A 71 19.91 -21.82 10.45
N GLY A 72 19.27 -20.83 9.84
CA GLY A 72 17.91 -20.90 9.31
C GLY A 72 17.07 -19.72 9.77
N PHE A 73 15.81 -19.71 9.37
CA PHE A 73 14.84 -18.68 9.73
C PHE A 73 13.43 -19.27 9.86
N SER A 74 12.62 -18.71 10.75
CA SER A 74 11.17 -18.93 10.79
C SER A 74 10.48 -17.80 11.56
N CYS A 75 9.28 -17.41 11.13
CA CYS A 75 8.46 -16.45 11.85
C CYS A 75 6.96 -16.78 11.80
N LEU A 76 6.22 -16.33 12.81
CA LEU A 76 4.77 -16.30 12.81
C LEU A 76 4.30 -14.96 12.28
N VAL A 77 3.40 -14.97 11.29
CA VAL A 77 2.75 -13.78 10.75
C VAL A 77 1.29 -13.80 11.17
N GLU A 78 0.88 -12.78 11.92
CA GLU A 78 -0.44 -12.63 12.53
C GLU A 78 -1.07 -11.28 12.12
N GLY A 79 -2.40 -11.16 12.21
CA GLY A 79 -3.11 -9.92 11.90
C GLY A 79 -3.67 -9.82 10.47
N LEU A 80 -3.50 -10.87 9.67
CA LEU A 80 -4.16 -11.07 8.37
C LEU A 80 -5.38 -11.99 8.53
N GLU A 81 -6.05 -12.35 7.43
CA GLU A 81 -7.15 -13.34 7.43
C GLU A 81 -6.74 -14.72 7.97
N LYS A 82 -5.43 -15.03 7.92
CA LYS A 82 -4.84 -16.28 8.40
C LYS A 82 -3.59 -15.99 9.20
N THR A 83 -3.36 -16.79 10.23
CA THR A 83 -2.05 -16.92 10.86
C THR A 83 -1.17 -17.82 9.99
N ILE A 84 0.04 -17.37 9.67
CA ILE A 84 0.96 -18.08 8.78
C ILE A 84 2.26 -18.34 9.52
N LEU A 85 2.66 -19.61 9.62
CA LEU A 85 4.03 -19.98 9.94
C LEU A 85 4.85 -19.95 8.65
N PHE A 86 5.78 -19.00 8.55
CA PHE A 86 6.65 -18.84 7.39
C PHE A 86 8.01 -19.49 7.68
N ASP A 87 8.40 -20.43 6.81
CA ASP A 87 9.60 -21.28 6.97
C ASP A 87 9.62 -22.06 8.30
N VAL A 88 10.55 -23.01 8.46
CA VAL A 88 10.67 -23.88 9.63
C VAL A 88 12.11 -24.01 10.14
N GLY A 89 13.02 -23.20 9.58
CA GLY A 89 14.44 -23.28 9.90
C GLY A 89 15.09 -24.59 9.47
N GLY A 90 16.27 -24.86 10.02
CA GLY A 90 17.05 -26.08 9.72
C GLY A 90 16.81 -27.26 10.66
N GLU A 91 16.24 -27.01 11.85
CA GLU A 91 16.11 -28.01 12.91
C GLU A 91 14.76 -27.88 13.65
N GLY A 92 13.85 -28.83 13.42
CA GLY A 92 12.47 -28.76 13.95
C GLY A 92 12.36 -28.80 15.47
N SER A 93 13.30 -29.45 16.18
CA SER A 93 13.37 -29.45 17.65
C SER A 93 13.58 -28.05 18.22
N VAL A 94 14.46 -27.26 17.58
CA VAL A 94 14.74 -25.88 17.99
C VAL A 94 13.52 -24.99 17.70
N LEU A 95 12.88 -25.17 16.54
CA LEU A 95 11.64 -24.47 16.21
C LEU A 95 10.55 -24.71 17.27
N LEU A 96 10.23 -25.97 17.56
CA LEU A 96 9.18 -26.35 18.52
C LEU A 96 9.48 -25.84 19.93
N LYS A 97 10.73 -25.94 20.38
CA LYS A 97 11.16 -25.43 21.68
C LYS A 97 11.02 -23.91 21.77
N ASN A 98 11.36 -23.17 20.71
CA ASN A 98 11.19 -21.72 20.66
C ASN A 98 9.70 -21.34 20.62
N MET A 99 8.85 -22.07 19.88
CA MET A 99 7.39 -21.89 19.89
C MET A 99 6.81 -22.06 21.30
N GLU A 100 7.24 -23.10 22.03
CA GLU A 100 6.82 -23.32 23.42
C GLU A 100 7.22 -22.13 24.33
N LYS A 101 8.45 -21.62 24.18
CA LYS A 101 8.93 -20.45 24.94
C LYS A 101 8.15 -19.18 24.63
N LEU A 102 7.77 -19.00 23.37
CA LEU A 102 6.95 -17.89 22.90
C LEU A 102 5.45 -18.08 23.19
N LYS A 103 5.04 -19.24 23.72
CA LYS A 103 3.64 -19.62 23.97
C LYS A 103 2.79 -19.61 22.70
N ILE A 104 3.36 -20.14 21.62
CA ILE A 104 2.68 -20.34 20.33
C ILE A 104 2.24 -21.80 20.27
N ASP A 105 0.93 -22.02 20.08
CA ASP A 105 0.27 -23.34 20.00
C ASP A 105 0.36 -23.98 18.61
#